data_AF-X1FF45-F1
#
_entry.id   AF-X1FF45-F1
#
_cell.length_a   1.000
_cell.length_b   1.000
_cell.length_c   1.000
_cell.angle_alpha   90.00
_cell.angle_beta   90.00
_cell.angle_gamma   90.00
#
_symmetry.space_group_name_H-M   'P 1'
#
loop_
_entity.id
_entity.type
_entity.pdbx_description
1 polymer ?
#
loop_
_entity_poly.entity_id
_entity_poly.type
_entity_poly.pdbx_seq_one_letter_code
_entity_poly.pdbx_strand_id
1 'polypeptide(L)'
;MVYFTITSVELKLFERYITEGGTLDAVFDERWFAQTFTIGNTGENITHYITSVKLLMRRVGTPGWFNVYIRATDESGHPTGENLSSGTYDGDTLPTITEFIEITLTPYMLIAGTKYAIIVENSDHDGVGAIVEWRRADVHGYTGGVWCYSTDYGASWGVNTGRDFTFYEFGYETPWIPLDIWNISLSNLTISEFIIDTWEITLSNTTQPYILDIWNISLSNLTISEFTIDQWNITLSNTSFFLITNVTATPSEAIIDDVTINITCNVTSPYAIVNVTLNMTEGTYDMANIGDTLPTITEFIEITLTPYMLIAGTKYA
;
A
#
# COMPACT_ATOMS: atom_id res chain seq x y z
N MET A 1 -11.28 2.49 -32.03
CA MET A 1 -10.11 2.04 -31.27
C MET A 1 -9.52 3.27 -30.61
N VAL A 2 -9.66 3.39 -29.30
CA VAL A 2 -9.11 4.51 -28.52
C VAL A 2 -7.82 3.99 -27.90
N TYR A 3 -6.71 4.67 -28.13
CA TYR A 3 -5.45 4.38 -27.48
C TYR A 3 -5.28 5.35 -26.33
N PHE A 4 -5.05 4.83 -25.14
CA PHE A 4 -4.61 5.62 -23.99
C PHE A 4 -3.11 5.38 -23.80
N THR A 5 -2.36 6.45 -23.55
CA THR A 5 -0.95 6.36 -23.17
C THR A 5 -0.86 6.58 -21.67
N ILE A 6 -0.61 5.51 -20.92
CA ILE A 6 -0.29 5.60 -19.50
C ILE A 6 1.16 6.05 -19.39
N THR A 7 1.40 7.21 -18.78
CA THR A 7 2.76 7.63 -18.45
C THR A 7 3.08 7.04 -17.09
N SER A 8 4.00 6.08 -17.08
CA SER A 8 4.54 5.50 -15.85
C SER A 8 5.14 6.63 -14.99
N VAL A 9 4.69 6.72 -13.73
CA VAL A 9 5.25 7.67 -12.77
C VAL A 9 6.54 7.05 -12.23
N GLU A 10 7.68 7.60 -12.63
CA GLU A 10 8.99 7.13 -12.21
C GLU A 10 9.33 7.66 -10.81
N LEU A 11 9.79 6.78 -9.92
CA LEU A 11 10.30 7.17 -8.61
C LEU A 11 11.62 7.93 -8.79
N LYS A 12 11.67 9.17 -8.29
CA LYS A 12 12.84 10.05 -8.45
C LYS A 12 13.56 10.25 -7.13
N LEU A 13 14.88 10.43 -7.21
CA LEU A 13 15.72 10.86 -6.11
C LEU A 13 15.74 12.39 -6.06
N PHE A 14 15.32 12.98 -4.93
CA PHE A 14 15.19 14.43 -4.78
C PHE A 14 16.24 15.05 -3.86
N GLU A 15 16.67 14.34 -2.83
CA GLU A 15 17.70 14.83 -1.92
C GLU A 15 18.56 13.67 -1.41
N ARG A 16 19.86 13.92 -1.19
CA ARG A 16 20.76 12.92 -0.61
C ARG A 16 21.94 13.53 0.11
N TYR A 17 22.47 12.74 1.04
CA TYR A 17 23.82 12.90 1.52
C TYR A 17 24.44 11.52 1.78
N ILE A 18 25.67 11.33 1.29
CA ILE A 18 26.41 10.07 1.45
C ILE A 18 27.80 10.42 1.96
N THR A 19 28.26 9.70 2.99
CA THR A 19 29.65 9.75 3.43
C THR A 19 30.34 8.41 3.20
N GLU A 20 31.61 8.45 2.81
CA GLU A 20 32.49 7.27 2.68
C GLU A 20 33.00 6.78 4.05
N GLY A 21 32.80 7.56 5.12
CA GLY A 21 33.36 7.33 6.45
C GLY A 21 32.37 7.57 7.57
N GLY A 22 32.87 7.69 8.80
CA GLY A 22 32.08 8.10 9.95
C GLY A 22 31.74 7.00 10.97
N THR A 23 30.85 7.35 11.89
CA THR A 23 30.45 6.53 13.05
C THR A 23 28.94 6.28 13.04
N LEU A 24 28.46 5.46 13.96
CA LEU A 24 27.05 5.11 14.11
C LEU A 24 26.51 5.75 15.37
N ASP A 25 25.29 6.30 15.29
CA ASP A 25 24.55 6.72 16.47
C ASP A 25 23.37 5.75 16.69
N ALA A 26 23.17 5.37 17.95
CA ALA A 26 22.23 4.35 18.37
C ALA A 26 20.90 4.96 18.82
N VAL A 27 19.82 4.67 18.09
CA VAL A 27 18.44 5.03 18.41
C VAL A 27 17.85 3.99 19.36
N PHE A 28 17.47 4.43 20.56
CA PHE A 28 16.87 3.61 21.63
C PHE A 28 16.28 4.51 22.73
N ASP A 29 15.36 3.99 23.53
CA ASP A 29 14.70 4.71 24.63
C ASP A 29 14.17 6.10 24.16
N GLU A 30 14.43 7.13 24.97
CA GLU A 30 14.15 8.54 24.71
C GLU A 30 15.08 9.20 23.67
N ARG A 31 16.06 8.46 23.12
CA ARG A 31 17.05 9.01 22.17
C ARG A 31 16.56 8.92 20.75
N TRP A 32 16.14 10.06 20.22
CA TRP A 32 15.77 10.18 18.81
C TRP A 32 16.86 10.93 18.07
N PHE A 33 17.08 10.52 16.82
CA PHE A 33 18.04 11.18 15.95
C PHE A 33 17.34 11.71 14.73
N ALA A 34 17.82 12.85 14.23
CA ALA A 34 17.30 13.44 13.03
C ALA A 34 18.39 14.00 12.12
N GLN A 35 18.10 13.99 10.83
CA GLN A 35 18.83 14.75 9.82
C GLN A 35 17.88 15.76 9.21
N THR A 36 18.20 17.05 9.33
CA THR A 36 17.46 18.04 8.55
C THR A 36 17.99 18.10 7.14
N PHE A 37 17.12 18.46 6.20
CA PHE A 37 17.44 18.60 4.79
C PHE A 37 16.57 19.68 4.16
N THR A 38 17.09 20.31 3.11
CA THR A 38 16.39 21.39 2.40
C THR A 38 16.13 20.91 0.99
N ILE A 39 14.88 20.95 0.54
CA ILE A 39 14.52 20.51 -0.81
C ILE A 39 15.29 21.34 -1.84
N GLY A 40 16.01 20.64 -2.73
CA GLY A 40 16.82 21.25 -3.78
C GLY A 40 18.24 21.62 -3.37
N ASN A 41 18.77 21.08 -2.27
CA ASN A 41 20.16 21.32 -1.88
C ASN A 41 21.14 20.46 -2.71
N THR A 42 20.86 19.16 -2.88
CA THR A 42 21.69 18.28 -3.74
C THR A 42 20.98 17.78 -5.00
N GLY A 43 19.65 17.81 -5.02
CA GLY A 43 18.84 17.47 -6.20
C GLY A 43 18.07 18.66 -6.77
N GLU A 44 16.98 18.37 -7.48
CA GLU A 44 16.16 19.41 -8.10
C GLU A 44 15.33 20.17 -7.06
N ASN A 45 15.32 21.50 -7.16
CA ASN A 45 14.55 22.36 -6.27
C ASN A 45 13.09 22.46 -6.72
N ILE A 46 12.37 21.35 -6.65
CA ILE A 46 10.97 21.25 -7.06
C ILE A 46 10.09 20.69 -5.94
N THR A 47 8.84 21.14 -5.91
CA THR A 47 7.82 20.60 -4.99
C THR A 47 7.44 19.22 -5.47
N HIS A 48 7.40 18.25 -4.57
CA HIS A 48 7.16 16.84 -4.89
C HIS A 48 6.53 16.12 -3.69
N TYR A 49 6.09 14.89 -3.89
CA TYR A 49 5.56 14.01 -2.86
C TYR A 49 6.64 13.03 -2.43
N ILE A 50 7.11 13.13 -1.19
CA ILE A 50 8.01 12.11 -0.63
C ILE A 50 7.24 10.81 -0.44
N THR A 51 7.86 9.68 -0.77
CA THR A 51 7.26 8.35 -0.62
C THR A 51 8.17 7.35 0.06
N SER A 52 9.48 7.56 0.05
CA SER A 52 10.42 6.73 0.80
C SER A 52 11.70 7.47 1.14
N VAL A 53 12.41 6.95 2.14
CA VAL A 53 13.79 7.31 2.41
C VAL A 53 14.65 6.06 2.42
N LYS A 54 15.92 6.19 2.00
CA LYS A 54 16.93 5.15 2.24
C LYS A 54 17.93 5.62 3.26
N LEU A 55 18.06 4.85 4.34
CA LEU A 55 18.94 5.17 5.45
C LEU A 55 20.04 4.11 5.53
N LEU A 56 21.28 4.53 5.81
CA LEU A 56 22.41 3.61 5.97
C LEU A 56 22.46 3.13 7.42
N MET A 57 21.93 1.93 7.69
CA MET A 57 21.62 1.46 9.04
C MET A 57 22.10 0.04 9.31
N ARG A 58 22.16 -0.34 10.58
CA ARG A 58 22.26 -1.73 11.03
C ARG A 58 21.54 -1.91 12.35
N ARG A 59 21.35 -3.17 12.78
CA ARG A 59 20.92 -3.50 14.14
C ARG A 59 22.05 -4.01 15.03
N VAL A 60 21.83 -3.88 16.33
CA VAL A 60 22.48 -4.66 17.38
C VAL A 60 21.38 -5.35 18.17
N GLY A 61 21.47 -6.67 18.36
CA GLY A 61 20.43 -7.46 19.04
C GLY A 61 19.14 -7.57 18.23
N THR A 62 17.99 -7.49 18.90
CA THR A 62 16.63 -7.58 18.33
C THR A 62 15.84 -6.31 18.66
N PRO A 63 16.01 -5.23 17.88
CA PRO A 63 15.47 -3.91 18.18
C PRO A 63 13.96 -3.74 17.97
N GLY A 64 13.20 -4.77 17.57
CA GLY A 64 11.74 -4.63 17.36
C GLY A 64 11.38 -3.59 16.31
N TRP A 65 10.20 -2.99 16.39
CA TRP A 65 9.77 -1.99 15.41
C TRP A 65 10.35 -0.62 15.71
N PHE A 66 10.71 0.11 14.65
CA PHE A 66 11.08 1.52 14.75
C PHE A 66 10.31 2.35 13.72
N ASN A 67 10.21 3.65 14.00
CA ASN A 67 9.49 4.61 13.20
C ASN A 67 10.44 5.58 12.52
N VAL A 68 10.06 6.00 11.31
CA VAL A 68 10.68 7.11 10.58
C VAL A 68 9.62 8.17 10.32
N TYR A 69 9.93 9.42 10.65
CA TYR A 69 9.04 10.55 10.43
C TYR A 69 9.66 11.63 9.56
N ILE A 70 8.81 12.36 8.87
CA ILE A 70 9.13 13.67 8.30
C ILE A 70 8.42 14.74 9.13
N ARG A 71 9.18 15.74 9.59
CA ARG A 71 8.64 16.93 10.27
C ARG A 71 9.10 18.22 9.60
N ALA A 72 8.33 19.29 9.84
CA ALA A 72 8.79 20.64 9.57
C ALA A 72 9.97 21.00 10.48
N THR A 73 10.67 22.09 10.15
CA THR A 73 11.69 22.66 11.02
C THR A 73 11.35 24.09 11.46
N ASP A 74 11.81 24.49 12.64
CA ASP A 74 11.71 25.86 13.12
C ASP A 74 12.75 26.79 12.45
N GLU A 75 12.76 28.07 12.82
CA GLU A 75 13.71 29.05 12.27
C GLU A 75 15.18 28.72 12.57
N SER A 76 15.44 27.94 13.61
CA SER A 76 16.79 27.46 13.97
C SER A 76 17.15 26.15 13.26
N GLY A 77 16.21 25.55 12.53
CA GLY A 77 16.37 24.27 11.85
C GLY A 77 16.14 23.07 12.75
N HIS A 78 15.49 23.21 13.91
CA HIS A 78 15.10 22.06 14.73
C HIS A 78 13.82 21.42 14.23
N PRO A 79 13.66 20.09 14.30
CA PRO A 79 12.37 19.46 14.06
C PRO A 79 11.27 20.04 14.95
N THR A 80 10.10 20.33 14.38
CA THR A 80 8.96 20.92 15.10
C THR A 80 7.62 20.49 14.51
N GLY A 81 6.55 20.65 15.29
CA GLY A 81 5.18 20.34 14.88
C GLY A 81 4.86 18.84 14.82
N GLU A 82 3.74 18.54 14.17
CA GLU A 82 3.24 17.18 13.97
C GLU A 82 4.06 16.42 12.90
N ASN A 83 3.93 15.09 12.90
CA ASN A 83 4.47 14.23 11.84
C ASN A 83 3.72 14.51 10.53
N LEU A 84 4.43 15.02 9.52
CA LEU A 84 3.87 15.28 8.18
C LEU A 84 3.74 13.98 7.37
N SER A 85 4.67 13.06 7.60
CA SER A 85 4.72 11.75 6.98
C SER A 85 5.38 10.76 7.94
N SER A 86 5.03 9.48 7.82
CA SER A 86 5.52 8.41 8.68
C SER A 86 5.64 7.08 7.94
N GLY A 87 6.59 6.27 8.39
CA GLY A 87 6.75 4.87 8.02
C GLY A 87 7.25 4.05 9.20
N THR A 88 6.95 2.76 9.20
CA THR A 88 7.38 1.80 10.22
C THR A 88 8.26 0.74 9.57
N TYR A 89 9.27 0.24 10.30
CA TYR A 89 10.14 -0.82 9.80
C TYR A 89 10.48 -1.80 10.93
N ASP A 90 10.56 -3.10 10.59
CA ASP A 90 10.96 -4.14 11.53
C ASP A 90 12.49 -4.12 11.70
N GLY A 91 12.94 -3.57 12.82
CA GLY A 91 14.35 -3.49 13.20
C GLY A 91 15.01 -4.85 13.35
N ASP A 92 14.26 -5.93 13.59
CA ASP A 92 14.81 -7.29 13.69
C ASP A 92 15.25 -7.84 12.32
N THR A 93 14.70 -7.29 11.22
CA THR A 93 15.09 -7.66 9.86
C THR A 93 16.26 -6.84 9.32
N LEU A 94 16.74 -5.82 10.05
CA LEU A 94 17.92 -5.07 9.66
C LEU A 94 19.16 -5.98 9.60
N PRO A 95 20.11 -5.68 8.70
CA PRO A 95 21.40 -6.37 8.68
C PRO A 95 22.22 -6.03 9.93
N THR A 96 23.10 -6.95 10.34
CA THR A 96 24.09 -6.72 11.41
C THR A 96 25.32 -5.97 10.93
N ILE A 97 25.45 -5.80 9.61
CA ILE A 97 26.40 -4.91 8.94
C ILE A 97 25.65 -3.69 8.43
N THR A 98 26.35 -2.56 8.26
CA THR A 98 25.72 -1.31 7.84
C THR A 98 25.39 -1.34 6.35
N GLU A 99 24.10 -1.24 6.00
CA GLU A 99 23.60 -1.24 4.62
C GLU A 99 22.47 -0.23 4.42
N PHE A 100 22.18 0.12 3.17
CA PHE A 100 21.05 0.97 2.84
C PHE A 100 19.75 0.20 2.93
N ILE A 101 18.83 0.71 3.74
CA ILE A 101 17.50 0.16 3.93
C ILE A 101 16.48 1.21 3.50
N GLU A 102 15.51 0.78 2.70
CA GLU A 102 14.41 1.63 2.24
C GLU A 102 13.22 1.53 3.18
N ILE A 103 12.75 2.67 3.67
CA ILE A 103 11.56 2.79 4.50
C ILE A 103 10.50 3.52 3.68
N THR A 104 9.38 2.85 3.45
CA THR A 104 8.22 3.44 2.78
C THR A 104 7.51 4.39 3.74
N LEU A 105 7.09 5.54 3.22
CA LEU A 105 6.43 6.60 3.98
C LEU A 105 5.04 6.87 3.41
N THR A 106 4.13 7.37 4.26
CA THR A 106 2.84 7.89 3.79
C THR A 106 3.09 9.12 2.91
N PRO A 107 2.61 9.17 1.66
CA PRO A 107 2.94 10.26 0.75
C PRO A 107 2.60 11.65 1.30
N TYR A 108 3.54 12.59 1.21
CA TYR A 108 3.34 13.96 1.66
C TYR A 108 4.04 14.97 0.75
N MET A 109 3.39 16.11 0.48
CA MET A 109 3.94 17.14 -0.42
C MET A 109 5.00 17.99 0.29
N LEU A 110 6.26 17.84 -0.09
CA LEU A 110 7.37 18.68 0.35
C LEU A 110 7.55 19.86 -0.61
N ILE A 111 7.70 21.06 -0.05
CA ILE A 111 7.79 22.31 -0.79
C ILE A 111 9.25 22.61 -1.15
N ALA A 112 9.48 22.99 -2.41
CA ALA A 112 10.78 23.46 -2.91
C ALA A 112 11.41 24.51 -1.97
N GLY A 113 12.71 24.36 -1.68
CA GLY A 113 13.48 25.28 -0.85
C GLY A 113 13.12 25.27 0.65
N THR A 114 12.20 24.40 1.08
CA THR A 114 11.79 24.30 2.48
C THR A 114 12.64 23.25 3.21
N LYS A 115 12.96 23.52 4.47
CA LYS A 115 13.73 22.61 5.33
C LYS A 115 12.81 21.70 6.14
N TYR A 116 13.08 20.42 6.08
CA TYR A 116 12.39 19.34 6.79
C TYR A 116 13.39 18.51 7.60
N ALA A 117 12.88 17.61 8.43
CA ALA A 117 13.69 16.67 9.21
C ALA A 117 13.23 15.23 8.98
N ILE A 118 14.18 14.34 8.69
CA ILE A 118 14.01 12.88 8.79
C ILE A 118 14.33 12.52 10.24
N ILE A 119 13.38 11.95 10.97
CA ILE A 119 13.54 11.52 12.37
C ILE A 119 13.47 10.01 12.43
N VAL A 120 14.36 9.38 13.20
CA VAL A 120 14.30 7.97 13.54
C VAL A 120 14.05 7.83 15.05
N GLU A 121 12.99 7.10 15.40
CA GLU A 121 12.57 6.75 16.75
C GLU A 121 12.51 5.23 16.88
N ASN A 122 13.01 4.68 17.98
CA ASN A 122 12.79 3.29 18.36
C ASN A 122 12.15 3.24 19.75
N SER A 123 10.82 3.13 19.80
CA SER A 123 10.02 3.16 21.03
C SER A 123 9.91 1.80 21.73
N ASP A 124 10.26 0.70 21.05
CA ASP A 124 9.91 -0.65 21.50
C ASP A 124 10.91 -1.26 22.48
N HIS A 125 12.04 -0.59 22.76
CA HIS A 125 13.10 -1.14 23.60
C HIS A 125 13.68 -0.16 24.60
N ASP A 126 13.73 -0.63 25.85
CA ASP A 126 14.44 -0.02 26.97
C ASP A 126 15.86 -0.63 27.06
N GLY A 127 16.82 -0.06 26.32
CA GLY A 127 18.25 -0.22 26.58
C GLY A 127 19.15 -0.57 25.39
N VAL A 128 20.47 -0.55 25.66
CA VAL A 128 21.54 -0.64 24.65
C VAL A 128 21.75 -2.01 24.00
N GLY A 129 21.02 -3.05 24.42
CA GLY A 129 21.19 -4.42 23.93
C GLY A 129 20.42 -4.74 22.63
N ALA A 130 19.45 -3.90 22.27
CA ALA A 130 18.50 -4.09 21.19
C ALA A 130 18.24 -2.74 20.49
N ILE A 131 19.16 -2.31 19.64
CA ILE A 131 19.21 -0.94 19.12
C ILE A 131 19.31 -0.89 17.59
N VAL A 132 18.78 0.19 17.03
CA VAL A 132 18.97 0.54 15.62
C VAL A 132 20.07 1.59 15.55
N GLU A 133 21.03 1.40 14.66
CA GLU A 133 22.16 2.31 14.48
C GLU A 133 22.11 2.97 13.11
N TRP A 134 22.15 4.30 13.07
CA TRP A 134 22.14 5.11 11.84
C TRP A 134 23.53 5.71 11.59
N ARG A 135 24.04 5.54 10.37
CA ARG A 135 25.37 6.01 9.96
C ARG A 135 25.40 7.52 9.79
N ARG A 136 26.34 8.16 10.49
CA ARG A 136 26.66 9.58 10.33
C ARG A 136 28.11 9.82 9.89
N ALA A 137 28.33 10.94 9.23
CA ALA A 137 29.63 11.54 9.04
C ALA A 137 30.12 12.23 10.33
N ASP A 138 31.43 12.15 10.59
CA ASP A 138 32.11 12.88 11.67
C ASP A 138 32.61 14.26 11.24
N VAL A 139 32.43 14.59 9.95
CA VAL A 139 32.77 15.89 9.37
C VAL A 139 31.55 16.35 8.59
N HIS A 140 31.13 17.58 8.88
CA HIS A 140 30.01 18.20 8.17
C HIS A 140 30.36 18.37 6.69
N GLY A 141 29.48 17.85 5.83
CA GLY A 141 29.59 18.00 4.38
C GLY A 141 28.26 18.34 3.72
N TYR A 142 27.16 18.32 4.47
CA TYR A 142 25.83 18.52 3.93
C TYR A 142 25.27 19.89 4.28
N THR A 143 25.38 20.86 3.38
CA THR A 143 24.93 22.24 3.62
C THR A 143 23.42 22.42 3.71
N GLY A 144 22.65 21.42 3.28
CA GLY A 144 21.18 21.48 3.24
C GLY A 144 20.52 21.28 4.60
N GLY A 145 21.29 20.91 5.62
CA GLY A 145 20.76 20.72 6.95
C GLY A 145 21.82 20.25 7.92
N VAL A 146 21.41 19.58 8.99
CA VAL A 146 22.29 19.25 10.09
C VAL A 146 21.76 18.06 10.89
N TRP A 147 22.69 17.34 11.51
CA TRP A 147 22.39 16.36 12.54
C TRP A 147 21.73 17.01 13.76
N CYS A 148 20.63 16.41 14.21
CA CYS A 148 19.92 16.78 15.42
C CYS A 148 19.70 15.53 16.28
N TYR A 149 19.52 15.75 17.58
CA TYR A 149 19.20 14.69 18.54
C TYR A 149 18.24 15.18 19.60
N SER A 150 17.43 14.28 20.12
CA SER A 150 16.61 14.48 21.31
C SER A 150 16.94 13.40 22.33
N THR A 151 16.79 13.72 23.61
CA THR A 151 16.88 12.77 24.73
C THR A 151 15.62 12.81 25.58
N ASP A 152 14.51 13.27 25.01
CA ASP A 152 13.25 13.55 25.69
C ASP A 152 12.05 13.30 24.76
N TYR A 153 12.13 12.23 23.96
CA TYR A 153 11.07 11.81 23.05
C TYR A 153 10.65 12.90 22.04
N GLY A 154 11.65 13.63 21.53
CA GLY A 154 11.47 14.68 20.54
C GLY A 154 10.85 15.98 21.08
N ALA A 155 10.76 16.15 22.41
CA ALA A 155 10.23 17.36 23.02
C ALA A 155 11.21 18.55 22.88
N SER A 156 12.51 18.29 22.93
CA SER A 156 13.56 19.26 22.63
C SER A 156 14.65 18.65 21.75
N TRP A 157 15.35 19.50 21.00
CA TRP A 157 16.37 19.09 20.04
C TRP A 157 17.66 19.84 20.28
N GLY A 158 18.75 19.08 20.39
CA GLY A 158 20.12 19.59 20.25
C GLY A 158 20.61 19.44 18.82
N VAL A 159 21.57 20.28 18.44
CA VAL A 159 22.17 20.31 17.08
C VAL A 159 23.67 20.08 17.17
N ASN A 160 24.21 19.36 16.19
CA ASN A 160 25.65 19.27 15.98
C ASN A 160 26.00 19.64 14.54
N THR A 161 26.46 20.86 14.35
CA THR A 161 26.84 21.40 13.04
C THR A 161 28.10 20.77 12.44
N GLY A 162 28.75 19.84 13.15
CA GLY A 162 29.92 19.11 12.68
C GLY A 162 29.60 17.74 12.10
N ARG A 163 28.32 17.34 12.04
CA ARG A 163 27.89 15.98 11.72
C ARG A 163 26.65 15.99 10.83
N ASP A 164 26.51 14.96 10.01
CA ASP A 164 25.36 14.72 9.14
C ASP A 164 25.10 13.22 9.02
N PHE A 165 23.85 12.77 9.03
CA PHE A 165 23.50 11.38 8.71
C PHE A 165 23.46 11.13 7.21
N THR A 166 23.84 9.90 6.82
CA THR A 166 23.69 9.42 5.44
C THR A 166 22.24 9.08 5.13
N PHE A 167 21.70 9.63 4.05
CA PHE A 167 20.33 9.37 3.60
C PHE A 167 20.14 9.59 2.09
N TYR A 168 19.05 9.04 1.59
CA TYR A 168 18.42 9.42 0.33
C TYR A 168 16.93 9.67 0.58
N GLU A 169 16.36 10.61 -0.16
CA GLU A 169 14.94 10.94 -0.14
C GLU A 169 14.38 10.79 -1.56
N PHE A 170 13.30 10.01 -1.68
CA PHE A 170 12.66 9.66 -2.94
C PHE A 170 11.18 10.03 -2.96
N GLY A 171 10.69 10.32 -4.16
CA GLY A 171 9.31 10.72 -4.34
C GLY A 171 8.84 10.80 -5.79
N TYR A 172 7.73 11.52 -5.97
CA TYR A 172 7.11 11.81 -7.27
C TYR A 172 6.77 13.30 -7.41
N GLU A 173 6.94 13.90 -8.58
CA GLU A 173 6.62 15.33 -8.81
C GLU A 173 5.12 15.63 -8.74
N THR A 174 4.30 14.66 -9.14
CA THR A 174 2.84 14.75 -9.10
C THR A 174 2.31 13.84 -8.00
N PRO A 175 1.19 14.20 -7.36
CA PRO A 175 0.57 13.33 -6.37
C PRO A 175 0.31 11.96 -6.99
N TRP A 176 0.44 10.91 -6.18
CA TRP A 176 -0.15 9.62 -6.51
C TRP A 176 -1.67 9.81 -6.52
N ILE A 177 -2.20 10.11 -7.69
CA ILE A 177 -3.64 10.02 -7.96
C ILE A 177 -3.83 8.59 -8.43
N PRO A 178 -4.72 7.78 -7.81
CA PRO A 178 -5.14 6.50 -8.38
C PRO A 178 -5.45 6.76 -9.84
N LEU A 179 -4.64 6.19 -10.74
CA LEU A 179 -4.57 6.69 -12.10
C LEU A 179 -5.92 6.50 -12.80
N ASP A 180 -6.61 5.40 -12.48
CA ASP A 180 -7.89 5.08 -13.09
C ASP A 180 -8.87 4.44 -12.10
N ILE A 181 -10.05 5.05 -11.96
CA ILE A 181 -11.27 4.35 -11.51
C ILE A 181 -12.03 3.99 -12.79
N TRP A 182 -12.00 2.72 -13.16
CA TRP A 182 -12.76 2.23 -14.30
C TRP A 182 -14.15 1.80 -13.83
N ASN A 183 -15.15 2.60 -14.14
CA ASN A 183 -16.55 2.21 -14.00
C ASN A 183 -17.00 1.58 -15.32
N ILE A 184 -17.09 0.25 -15.36
CA ILE A 184 -17.59 -0.47 -16.53
C ILE A 184 -19.04 -0.85 -16.25
N SER A 185 -19.96 -0.27 -17.02
CA SER A 185 -21.37 -0.65 -17.03
C SER A 185 -21.69 -1.30 -18.35
N LEU A 186 -22.07 -2.57 -18.30
CA LEU A 186 -22.63 -3.30 -19.42
C LEU A 186 -24.11 -3.54 -19.10
N SER A 187 -24.99 -3.09 -19.97
CA SER A 187 -26.43 -3.32 -19.87
C SER A 187 -26.95 -3.78 -21.21
N ASN A 188 -27.72 -4.85 -21.21
CA ASN A 188 -28.51 -5.24 -22.35
C ASN A 188 -29.97 -4.85 -22.13
N LEU A 189 -30.61 -4.34 -23.18
CA LEU A 189 -32.02 -3.94 -23.16
C LEU A 189 -32.65 -4.60 -24.37
N THR A 190 -33.16 -5.83 -24.21
CA THR A 190 -33.93 -6.46 -25.28
C THR A 190 -35.33 -6.83 -24.78
N ILE A 191 -36.28 -6.77 -25.71
CA ILE A 191 -37.71 -7.05 -25.51
C ILE A 191 -38.05 -8.40 -26.19
N SER A 192 -37.03 -9.23 -26.44
CA SER A 192 -37.12 -10.48 -27.19
C SER A 192 -37.20 -11.67 -26.24
N GLU A 193 -37.98 -12.69 -26.60
CA GLU A 193 -38.20 -13.90 -25.79
C GLU A 193 -36.95 -14.78 -25.62
N PHE A 194 -35.87 -14.50 -26.36
CA PHE A 194 -34.58 -15.17 -26.22
C PHE A 194 -33.43 -14.15 -26.28
N ILE A 195 -32.53 -14.23 -25.30
CA ILE A 195 -31.21 -13.61 -25.31
C ILE A 195 -30.20 -14.73 -25.05
N ILE A 196 -29.18 -14.85 -25.91
CA ILE A 196 -27.96 -15.61 -25.61
C ILE A 196 -26.83 -14.63 -25.91
N ASP A 197 -26.35 -13.94 -24.88
CA ASP A 197 -25.17 -13.10 -25.01
C ASP A 197 -24.06 -13.65 -24.11
N THR A 198 -22.90 -13.93 -24.71
CA THR A 198 -21.67 -14.22 -23.98
C THR A 198 -20.82 -12.96 -23.96
N TRP A 199 -20.61 -12.40 -22.77
CA TRP A 199 -19.70 -11.27 -22.58
C TRP A 199 -18.41 -11.76 -21.94
N GLU A 200 -17.29 -11.60 -22.66
CA GLU A 200 -15.95 -11.85 -22.14
C GLU A 200 -15.31 -10.51 -21.76
N ILE A 201 -15.12 -10.29 -20.46
CA ILE A 201 -14.42 -9.11 -19.95
C ILE A 201 -13.07 -9.57 -19.41
N THR A 202 -12.00 -9.17 -20.10
CA THR A 202 -10.63 -9.37 -19.61
C THR A 202 -10.09 -8.03 -19.14
N LEU A 203 -9.87 -7.92 -17.83
CA LEU A 203 -9.16 -6.80 -17.23
C LEU A 203 -7.80 -7.33 -16.77
N SER A 204 -6.75 -6.76 -17.34
CA SER A 204 -5.38 -7.08 -16.99
C SER A 204 -4.62 -5.80 -16.73
N ASN A 205 -3.82 -5.82 -15.66
CA ASN A 205 -2.87 -4.77 -15.41
C ASN A 205 -1.45 -5.28 -15.66
N THR A 206 -0.60 -4.39 -16.14
CA THR A 206 0.82 -4.67 -16.36
C THR A 206 1.57 -4.75 -15.02
N THR A 207 2.69 -5.47 -15.00
CA THR A 207 3.49 -5.86 -13.82
C THR A 207 4.17 -4.71 -13.07
N GLN A 208 3.77 -3.44 -13.26
CA GLN A 208 4.39 -2.36 -12.50
C GLN A 208 3.93 -2.41 -11.04
N PRO A 209 4.85 -2.35 -10.07
CA PRO A 209 4.57 -2.60 -8.66
C PRO A 209 3.75 -1.50 -7.96
N TYR A 210 3.15 -0.56 -8.69
CA TYR A 210 2.51 0.63 -8.11
C TYR A 210 1.19 1.03 -8.79
N ILE A 211 0.66 0.20 -9.69
CA ILE A 211 -0.65 0.45 -10.29
C ILE A 211 -1.70 -0.33 -9.49
N LEU A 212 -2.40 0.37 -8.60
CA LEU A 212 -3.60 -0.12 -7.95
C LEU A 212 -4.81 0.36 -8.75
N ASP A 213 -5.23 -0.42 -9.73
CA ASP A 213 -6.48 -0.14 -10.44
C ASP A 213 -7.66 -0.54 -9.56
N ILE A 214 -8.61 0.36 -9.37
CA ILE A 214 -9.89 0.04 -8.75
C ILE A 214 -10.89 -0.19 -9.88
N TRP A 215 -11.33 -1.44 -10.03
CA TRP A 215 -12.33 -1.83 -11.02
C TRP A 215 -13.69 -1.94 -10.36
N ASN A 216 -14.60 -1.03 -10.73
CA ASN A 216 -16.01 -1.14 -10.35
C ASN A 216 -16.77 -1.72 -11.55
N ILE A 217 -17.08 -3.00 -11.50
CA ILE A 217 -17.87 -3.68 -12.53
C ILE A 217 -19.30 -3.83 -12.02
N SER A 218 -20.23 -3.17 -12.70
CA SER A 218 -21.66 -3.39 -12.48
C SER A 218 -22.24 -4.10 -13.68
N LEU A 219 -22.68 -5.33 -13.48
CA LEU A 219 -23.43 -6.11 -14.46
C LEU A 219 -24.90 -6.07 -14.05
N SER A 220 -25.76 -5.62 -14.96
CA SER A 220 -27.20 -5.62 -14.74
C SER A 220 -27.89 -6.12 -15.99
N ASN A 221 -28.76 -7.12 -15.84
CA ASN A 221 -29.72 -7.47 -16.86
C ASN A 221 -31.13 -7.11 -16.36
N LEU A 222 -31.95 -6.58 -17.27
CA LEU A 222 -33.30 -6.14 -16.97
C LEU A 222 -34.21 -6.70 -18.06
N THR A 223 -34.62 -7.97 -17.90
CA THR A 223 -35.50 -8.67 -18.85
C THR A 223 -36.85 -8.97 -18.21
N ILE A 224 -37.87 -9.07 -19.05
CA ILE A 224 -39.28 -9.29 -18.67
C ILE A 224 -39.75 -10.69 -19.15
N SER A 225 -38.84 -11.58 -19.55
CA SER A 225 -39.16 -12.90 -20.12
C SER A 225 -38.75 -14.06 -19.21
N GLU A 226 -39.45 -15.20 -19.36
CA GLU A 226 -39.38 -16.39 -18.49
C GLU A 226 -38.10 -17.24 -18.66
N PHE A 227 -37.23 -16.90 -19.62
CA PHE A 227 -35.97 -17.63 -19.88
C PHE A 227 -34.81 -16.64 -20.01
N THR A 228 -33.89 -16.68 -19.05
CA THR A 228 -32.62 -15.94 -19.09
C THR A 228 -31.47 -16.94 -18.90
N ILE A 229 -30.62 -17.13 -19.92
CA ILE A 229 -29.33 -17.83 -19.78
C ILE A 229 -28.27 -16.83 -20.19
N ASP A 230 -27.82 -16.02 -19.22
CA ASP A 230 -26.61 -15.23 -19.39
C ASP A 230 -25.45 -15.95 -18.74
N GLN A 231 -24.34 -16.07 -19.46
CA GLN A 231 -23.07 -16.52 -18.90
C GLN A 231 -22.08 -15.37 -18.93
N TRP A 232 -21.66 -14.94 -17.75
CA TRP A 232 -20.64 -13.91 -17.56
C TRP A 232 -19.31 -14.55 -17.20
N ASN A 233 -18.31 -14.40 -18.06
CA ASN A 233 -16.95 -14.84 -17.78
C ASN A 233 -16.10 -13.60 -17.47
N ILE A 234 -15.88 -13.32 -16.18
CA ILE A 234 -15.02 -12.22 -15.74
C ILE A 234 -13.66 -12.82 -15.37
N THR A 235 -12.60 -12.40 -16.08
CA THR A 235 -11.23 -12.74 -15.69
C THR A 235 -10.53 -11.48 -15.22
N LEU A 236 -10.22 -11.44 -13.93
CA LEU A 236 -9.34 -10.44 -13.33
C LEU A 236 -7.95 -11.05 -13.21
N SER A 237 -6.95 -10.44 -13.84
CA SER A 237 -5.56 -10.86 -13.71
C SER A 237 -4.73 -9.69 -13.21
N ASN A 238 -4.20 -9.83 -11.99
CA ASN A 238 -3.20 -8.92 -11.45
C ASN A 238 -1.87 -9.67 -11.39
N THR A 239 -0.82 -9.03 -11.91
CA THR A 239 0.53 -9.59 -11.96
C THR A 239 1.49 -8.87 -11.01
N SER A 240 1.00 -7.88 -10.25
CA SER A 240 1.77 -7.08 -9.30
C SER A 240 1.59 -7.56 -7.85
N PHE A 241 2.53 -7.17 -6.98
CA PHE A 241 2.70 -7.63 -5.58
C PHE A 241 1.56 -7.28 -4.60
N PHE A 242 0.44 -6.69 -5.04
CA PHE A 242 -0.59 -6.16 -4.15
C PHE A 242 -1.91 -6.95 -4.17
N LEU A 243 -2.54 -7.01 -2.99
CA LEU A 243 -3.79 -7.74 -2.69
C LEU A 243 -4.95 -7.37 -3.63
N ILE A 244 -5.68 -8.37 -4.10
CA ILE A 244 -7.08 -8.21 -4.53
C ILE A 244 -7.93 -8.25 -3.26
N THR A 245 -8.21 -7.11 -2.65
CA THR A 245 -8.80 -7.09 -1.30
C THR A 245 -10.28 -7.45 -1.26
N ASN A 246 -11.06 -7.22 -2.33
CA ASN A 246 -12.49 -7.54 -2.38
C ASN A 246 -12.99 -7.76 -3.81
N VAL A 247 -13.55 -8.94 -4.09
CA VAL A 247 -14.45 -9.16 -5.24
C VAL A 247 -15.85 -9.38 -4.67
N THR A 248 -16.74 -8.42 -4.87
CA THR A 248 -18.14 -8.50 -4.43
C THR A 248 -19.03 -8.59 -5.65
N ALA A 249 -19.72 -9.72 -5.82
CA ALA A 249 -20.80 -9.84 -6.79
C ALA A 249 -22.12 -9.80 -6.02
N THR A 250 -22.94 -8.78 -6.31
CA THR A 250 -24.30 -8.66 -5.74
C THR A 250 -25.29 -8.80 -6.89
N PRO A 251 -25.82 -9.99 -7.17
CA PRO A 251 -26.90 -10.11 -8.15
C PRO A 251 -28.12 -9.34 -7.66
N SER A 252 -28.59 -8.37 -8.46
CA SER A 252 -29.87 -7.71 -8.20
C SER A 252 -30.99 -8.59 -8.76
N GLU A 253 -31.82 -9.11 -7.85
CA GLU A 253 -33.15 -9.69 -8.09
C GLU A 253 -33.35 -10.42 -9.43
N ALA A 254 -33.06 -11.72 -9.46
CA ALA A 254 -33.73 -12.64 -10.38
C ALA A 254 -33.81 -14.03 -9.74
N ILE A 255 -35.03 -14.53 -9.52
CA ILE A 255 -35.26 -15.95 -9.28
C ILE A 255 -34.92 -16.65 -10.61
N ILE A 256 -33.79 -17.34 -10.66
CA ILE A 256 -33.41 -18.16 -11.81
C ILE A 256 -33.00 -19.54 -11.29
N ASP A 257 -33.75 -20.57 -11.67
CA ASP A 257 -33.23 -21.94 -11.72
C ASP A 257 -32.12 -21.95 -12.78
N ASP A 258 -30.89 -22.27 -12.38
CA ASP A 258 -29.70 -22.51 -13.24
C ASP A 258 -28.80 -21.34 -13.71
N VAL A 259 -28.56 -20.28 -12.92
CA VAL A 259 -27.39 -19.39 -13.18
C VAL A 259 -26.14 -19.91 -12.48
N THR A 260 -25.18 -20.41 -13.27
CA THR A 260 -23.83 -20.69 -12.77
C THR A 260 -22.96 -19.43 -12.87
N ILE A 261 -22.55 -18.86 -11.73
CA ILE A 261 -21.54 -17.80 -11.69
C ILE A 261 -20.17 -18.46 -11.48
N ASN A 262 -19.33 -18.46 -12.51
CA ASN A 262 -17.95 -18.94 -12.41
C ASN A 262 -17.01 -17.75 -12.13
N ILE A 263 -16.48 -17.68 -10.90
CA ILE A 263 -15.43 -16.70 -10.54
C ILE A 263 -14.10 -17.46 -10.50
N THR A 264 -13.21 -17.17 -11.45
CA THR A 264 -11.85 -17.74 -11.47
C THR A 264 -10.85 -16.66 -11.10
N CYS A 265 -10.21 -16.81 -9.94
CA CYS A 265 -9.13 -15.93 -9.49
C CYS A 265 -7.78 -16.65 -9.69
N ASN A 266 -6.97 -16.21 -10.66
CA ASN A 266 -5.61 -16.72 -10.82
C ASN A 266 -4.65 -15.88 -9.97
N VAL A 267 -4.31 -16.39 -8.79
CA VAL A 267 -3.39 -15.74 -7.86
C VAL A 267 -2.03 -16.40 -7.93
N THR A 268 -1.00 -15.62 -8.25
CA THR A 268 0.39 -16.10 -8.37
C THR A 268 1.27 -15.68 -7.19
N SER A 269 0.73 -14.89 -6.25
CA SER A 269 1.45 -14.39 -5.08
C SER A 269 1.20 -15.28 -3.86
N PRO A 270 2.24 -15.66 -3.08
CA PRO A 270 2.11 -16.45 -1.85
C PRO A 270 1.56 -15.65 -0.64
N TYR A 271 1.16 -14.38 -0.84
CA TYR A 271 0.65 -13.51 0.23
C TYR A 271 -0.72 -12.89 -0.10
N ALA A 272 -1.38 -13.36 -1.16
CA ALA A 272 -2.62 -12.77 -1.62
C ALA A 272 -3.82 -13.43 -0.93
N ILE A 273 -4.65 -12.61 -0.28
CA ILE A 273 -5.93 -13.03 0.29
C ILE A 273 -7.00 -12.75 -0.76
N VAL A 274 -7.80 -13.77 -1.13
CA VAL A 274 -8.95 -13.60 -2.02
C VAL A 274 -10.23 -13.69 -1.21
N ASN A 275 -10.88 -12.55 -1.00
CA ASN A 275 -12.22 -12.52 -0.41
C ASN A 275 -13.27 -12.51 -1.52
N VAL A 276 -13.97 -13.62 -1.70
CA VAL A 276 -15.15 -13.71 -2.55
C VAL A 276 -16.38 -13.59 -1.67
N THR A 277 -17.13 -12.48 -1.79
CA THR A 277 -18.40 -12.33 -1.08
C THR A 277 -19.55 -12.40 -2.07
N LEU A 278 -20.44 -13.38 -1.88
CA LEU A 278 -21.68 -13.54 -2.61
C LEU A 278 -22.83 -13.10 -1.71
N ASN A 279 -23.44 -11.96 -2.01
CA ASN A 279 -24.63 -11.49 -1.30
C ASN A 279 -25.86 -11.81 -2.15
N MET A 280 -26.62 -12.84 -1.77
CA MET A 280 -27.83 -13.27 -2.47
C MET A 280 -29.05 -13.10 -1.55
N THR A 281 -30.15 -12.60 -2.11
CA THR A 281 -31.35 -12.25 -1.33
C THR A 281 -32.30 -13.43 -1.10
N GLU A 282 -32.39 -14.45 -1.98
CA GLU A 282 -33.21 -15.68 -1.78
C GLU A 282 -32.70 -16.90 -2.62
N GLY A 283 -32.78 -18.16 -2.08
CA GLY A 283 -32.49 -19.43 -2.81
C GLY A 283 -32.04 -20.63 -1.93
N THR A 284 -32.24 -21.89 -2.39
CA THR A 284 -31.67 -23.15 -1.83
C THR A 284 -30.56 -23.70 -2.72
N TYR A 285 -29.43 -24.17 -2.14
CA TYR A 285 -28.24 -24.55 -2.91
C TYR A 285 -27.69 -25.95 -2.59
N ASP A 286 -27.09 -26.57 -3.60
CA ASP A 286 -26.24 -27.76 -3.49
C ASP A 286 -24.77 -27.36 -3.74
N MET A 287 -23.92 -27.48 -2.71
CA MET A 287 -22.51 -27.03 -2.74
C MET A 287 -21.53 -28.11 -3.24
N ALA A 288 -21.97 -29.02 -4.11
CA ALA A 288 -21.23 -30.24 -4.40
C ALA A 288 -19.94 -30.09 -5.24
N ASN A 289 -19.54 -28.91 -5.74
CA ASN A 289 -18.45 -28.81 -6.72
C ASN A 289 -17.51 -27.59 -6.57
N ILE A 290 -17.14 -27.21 -5.34
CA ILE A 290 -15.96 -26.36 -5.14
C ILE A 290 -14.81 -27.27 -4.67
N GLY A 291 -13.94 -27.70 -5.59
CA GLY A 291 -12.59 -28.14 -5.19
C GLY A 291 -11.92 -29.36 -5.85
N ASP A 292 -12.39 -29.93 -6.95
CA ASP A 292 -11.83 -31.25 -7.36
C ASP A 292 -10.63 -31.24 -8.32
N THR A 293 -10.07 -30.08 -8.69
CA THR A 293 -8.76 -30.07 -9.38
C THR A 293 -7.98 -28.79 -9.09
N LEU A 294 -7.00 -28.81 -8.16
CA LEU A 294 -5.74 -28.05 -8.20
C LEU A 294 -4.81 -28.52 -7.04
N PRO A 295 -3.47 -28.41 -7.18
CA PRO A 295 -2.49 -29.10 -6.37
C PRO A 295 -2.30 -28.44 -5.00
N THR A 296 -1.92 -29.27 -4.02
CA THR A 296 -1.55 -28.96 -2.63
C THR A 296 -0.95 -27.55 -2.43
N ILE A 297 -1.79 -26.59 -2.08
CA ILE A 297 -1.42 -25.37 -1.35
C ILE A 297 -2.40 -25.27 -0.18
N THR A 298 -1.85 -25.16 1.02
CA THR A 298 -2.62 -25.14 2.28
C THR A 298 -2.94 -23.70 2.63
N GLU A 299 -4.08 -23.17 2.17
CA GLU A 299 -4.57 -21.85 2.59
C GLU A 299 -6.06 -21.90 2.95
N PHE A 300 -6.44 -21.12 3.97
CA PHE A 300 -7.78 -21.05 4.53
C PHE A 300 -8.70 -20.22 3.64
N ILE A 301 -9.77 -20.83 3.14
CA ILE A 301 -10.90 -20.12 2.52
C ILE A 301 -11.92 -19.85 3.63
N GLU A 302 -12.11 -18.59 4.02
CA GLU A 302 -13.15 -18.19 4.97
C GLU A 302 -14.39 -17.71 4.19
N ILE A 303 -15.44 -18.56 4.14
CA ILE A 303 -16.72 -18.21 3.53
C ILE A 303 -17.64 -17.71 4.64
N THR A 304 -17.97 -16.43 4.64
CA THR A 304 -18.95 -15.86 5.60
C THR A 304 -20.31 -15.76 4.93
N LEU A 305 -21.30 -16.49 5.44
CA LEU A 305 -22.70 -16.39 5.03
C LEU A 305 -23.48 -15.64 6.12
N THR A 306 -24.16 -14.55 5.79
CA THR A 306 -25.08 -13.85 6.69
C THR A 306 -26.53 -14.25 6.38
N PRO A 307 -27.21 -15.05 7.24
CA PRO A 307 -28.61 -15.39 7.02
C PRO A 307 -29.55 -14.25 7.41
N TYR A 308 -30.55 -13.96 6.57
CA TYR A 308 -31.74 -13.20 6.96
C TYR A 308 -32.90 -14.16 7.31
N MET A 309 -33.66 -13.79 8.35
CA MET A 309 -34.72 -14.55 9.02
C MET A 309 -35.78 -15.16 8.08
N LEU A 310 -36.02 -16.47 8.20
CA LEU A 310 -37.23 -17.14 7.71
C LEU A 310 -38.42 -16.81 8.63
N ILE A 311 -39.49 -16.22 8.10
CA ILE A 311 -40.79 -16.15 8.78
C ILE A 311 -41.52 -17.48 8.54
N ALA A 312 -41.64 -18.30 9.59
CA ALA A 312 -42.38 -19.56 9.55
C ALA A 312 -43.90 -19.31 9.48
N GLY A 313 -44.50 -19.62 8.33
CA GLY A 313 -45.96 -19.73 8.18
C GLY A 313 -46.44 -21.15 8.46
N THR A 314 -47.19 -21.34 9.54
CA THR A 314 -47.92 -22.58 9.86
C THR A 314 -49.10 -22.79 8.92
N LYS A 315 -49.26 -24.01 8.38
CA LYS A 315 -50.57 -24.57 8.01
C LYS A 315 -50.64 -26.05 8.36
N TYR A 316 -51.48 -26.39 9.34
CA TYR A 316 -52.08 -27.71 9.49
C TYR A 316 -53.56 -27.59 9.11
N ALA A 317 -53.97 -28.39 8.13
CA ALA A 317 -55.26 -29.07 8.06
C ALA A 317 -55.02 -30.36 7.25
#